data_AF-A0A318MEY3-F1
#
_entry.id   AF-A0A318MEY3-F1
#
_cell.length_a   1.000
_cell.length_b   1.000
_cell.length_c   1.000
_cell.angle_alpha   90.00
_cell.angle_beta   90.00
_cell.angle_gamma   90.00
#
_symmetry.space_group_name_H-M   'P 1'
#
loop_
_entity.id
_entity.type
_entity.pdbx_description
1 polymer ?
#
loop_
_entity_poly.entity_id
_entity_poly.type
_entity_poly.pdbx_seq_one_letter_code
_entity_poly.pdbx_strand_id
1 'polypeptide(L)'
;MEQQATNHPVPLIPFSVSVARAETLSPHFKRIVFQGPDLKIFADAGYDERIKILLPLPDGSVPPPSFFKATPEDPLAWYQQWRTLPAESRNPLRTYTVRKARPESEQIDVDFVIHDHAGPAGAFAEAARPGDQAIIIGPNAQAGGPVAGMDFHPGQSRHLLLVGDETAVPAIAAIMNSLIRDHWQGDGVAVIEVPTEEDRLPLPEHAGIHVIWTTCDESGHGHALIEAMHNLLEDLPIHSPMSTTAAAAKSSKGFTEIDIDKELLWETADATQADASIHADDLYAWIAGEAATVRELRRMLVRDRGMDRRSVSFMGYWRRGRSEMS
;
A
#
# COMPACT_ATOMS: atom_id res chain seq x y z
N MET A 1 2.10 7.45 46.11
CA MET A 1 2.27 6.40 45.09
C MET A 1 2.15 7.10 43.75
N GLU A 2 3.28 7.52 43.17
CA GLU A 2 3.32 7.93 41.77
C GLU A 2 2.90 6.73 40.92
N GLN A 3 1.83 6.90 40.15
CA GLN A 3 1.53 5.98 39.07
C GLN A 3 2.69 6.08 38.08
N GLN A 4 3.53 5.04 38.02
CA GLN A 4 4.43 4.84 36.89
C GLN A 4 3.55 4.79 35.65
N ALA A 5 3.54 5.87 34.87
CA ALA A 5 2.99 5.84 33.52
C ALA A 5 3.76 4.75 32.78
N THR A 6 3.09 3.64 32.50
CA THR A 6 3.62 2.61 31.62
C THR A 6 3.74 3.26 30.26
N ASN A 7 4.93 3.76 29.93
CA ASN A 7 5.21 4.48 28.71
C ASN A 7 5.18 3.47 27.56
N HIS A 8 3.98 3.16 27.07
CA HIS A 8 3.81 2.28 25.94
C HIS A 8 4.44 2.97 24.71
N PRO A 9 5.39 2.32 24.02
CA PRO A 9 5.99 2.90 22.83
C PRO A 9 4.95 3.15 21.74
N VAL A 10 5.07 4.29 21.05
CA VAL A 10 4.14 4.68 19.96
C VAL A 10 4.32 3.72 18.77
N PRO A 11 3.22 3.22 18.16
CA PRO A 11 3.30 2.26 17.04
C PRO A 11 3.98 2.78 15.78
N LEU A 12 3.82 4.08 15.49
CA LEU A 12 4.44 4.74 14.33
C LEU A 12 5.36 5.85 14.82
N ILE A 13 6.62 5.84 14.37
CA ILE A 13 7.64 6.82 14.76
C ILE A 13 8.38 7.39 13.54
N PRO A 14 9.00 8.57 13.67
CA PRO A 14 9.90 9.09 12.64
C PRO A 14 11.24 8.36 12.65
N PHE A 15 11.75 8.09 11.45
CA PHE A 15 13.11 7.63 11.18
C PHE A 15 13.79 8.69 10.31
N SER A 16 14.86 9.28 10.82
CA SER A 16 15.71 10.15 10.01
C SER A 16 16.57 9.29 9.09
N VAL A 17 16.43 9.50 7.79
CA VAL A 17 17.11 8.68 6.78
C VAL A 17 17.81 9.54 5.75
N SER A 18 18.83 8.95 5.15
CA SER A 18 19.51 9.46 3.97
C SER A 18 19.43 8.45 2.83
N VAL A 19 19.46 8.93 1.59
CA VAL A 19 19.61 8.05 0.43
C VAL A 19 20.99 7.39 0.50
N ALA A 20 21.04 6.07 0.53
CA ALA A 20 22.27 5.29 0.40
C ALA A 20 22.66 5.14 -1.07
N ARG A 21 21.67 4.84 -1.92
CA ARG A 21 21.80 4.75 -3.37
C ARG A 21 20.44 4.93 -4.04
N ALA A 22 20.47 5.30 -5.31
CA ALA A 22 19.28 5.35 -6.17
C ALA A 22 19.59 4.66 -7.50
N GLU A 23 18.67 3.83 -7.97
CA GLU A 23 18.83 2.96 -9.13
C GLU A 23 17.61 3.06 -10.03
N THR A 24 17.80 3.40 -11.30
CA THR A 24 16.73 3.32 -12.31
C THR A 24 16.53 1.87 -12.69
N LEU A 25 15.33 1.33 -12.45
CA LEU A 25 14.97 -0.05 -12.74
C LEU A 25 14.39 -0.21 -14.15
N SER A 26 13.64 0.79 -14.59
CA SER A 26 12.99 0.89 -15.90
C SER A 26 12.72 2.37 -16.22
N PRO A 27 12.15 2.72 -17.38
CA PRO A 27 11.79 4.11 -17.68
C PRO A 27 10.95 4.80 -16.60
N HIS A 28 10.00 4.09 -15.99
CA HIS A 28 9.06 4.65 -15.01
C HIS A 28 9.32 4.20 -13.56
N PHE A 29 10.31 3.34 -13.29
CA PHE A 29 10.62 2.90 -11.94
C PHE A 29 12.02 3.28 -11.50
N LYS A 30 12.11 3.86 -10.30
CA LYS A 30 13.38 4.15 -9.62
C LYS A 30 13.37 3.63 -8.19
N ARG A 31 14.30 2.73 -7.86
CA ARG A 31 14.50 2.26 -6.49
C ARG A 31 15.39 3.24 -5.74
N ILE A 32 14.90 3.73 -4.62
CA ILE A 32 15.69 4.49 -3.66
C ILE A 32 15.91 3.60 -2.43
N VAL A 33 17.16 3.44 -2.06
CA VAL A 33 17.52 2.75 -0.83
C VAL A 33 17.84 3.80 0.21
N PHE A 34 17.03 3.87 1.24
CA PHE A 34 17.24 4.70 2.41
C PHE A 34 18.07 3.97 3.45
N GLN A 35 18.90 4.70 4.17
CA GLN A 35 19.68 4.22 5.31
C GLN A 35 19.57 5.18 6.49
N GLY A 36 19.66 4.65 7.71
CA GLY A 36 19.68 5.46 8.93
C GLY A 36 19.79 4.59 10.18
N PRO A 37 20.54 5.01 11.21
CA PRO A 37 20.89 4.17 12.36
C PRO A 37 19.68 3.70 13.20
N ASP A 38 18.58 4.43 13.14
CA ASP A 38 17.36 4.07 13.85
C ASP A 38 16.51 3.04 13.09
N LEU A 39 16.82 2.75 11.82
CA LEU A 39 16.12 1.71 11.05
C LEU A 39 16.32 0.30 11.62
N LYS A 40 17.29 0.09 12.52
CA LYS A 40 17.43 -1.17 13.28
C LYS A 40 16.22 -1.50 14.17
N ILE A 41 15.40 -0.50 14.52
CA ILE A 41 14.15 -0.68 15.28
C ILE A 41 12.90 -0.53 14.40
N PHE A 42 13.07 -0.48 13.08
CA PHE A 42 11.94 -0.57 12.15
C PHE A 42 11.33 -1.96 12.23
N ALA A 43 10.01 -2.05 12.39
CA ALA A 43 9.31 -3.33 12.32
C ALA A 43 9.02 -3.67 10.87
N ASP A 44 9.63 -4.74 10.35
CA ASP A 44 9.31 -5.27 9.02
C ASP A 44 8.11 -6.20 9.10
N ALA A 45 6.93 -5.73 8.69
CA ALA A 45 5.76 -6.58 8.56
C ALA A 45 5.73 -7.37 7.23
N GLY A 46 6.44 -6.88 6.22
CA GLY A 46 6.37 -7.35 4.84
C GLY A 46 5.02 -7.07 4.17
N TYR A 47 4.65 -7.90 3.19
CA TYR A 47 3.39 -7.80 2.44
C TYR A 47 3.23 -6.45 1.75
N ASP A 48 2.13 -5.74 1.98
CA ASP A 48 1.85 -4.42 1.41
C ASP A 48 2.16 -3.28 2.39
N GLU A 49 3.07 -3.50 3.35
CA GLU A 49 3.41 -2.52 4.38
C GLU A 49 3.72 -1.14 3.79
N ARG A 50 2.97 -0.15 4.28
CA ARG A 50 3.07 1.24 3.86
C ARG A 50 3.72 2.10 4.92
N ILE A 51 4.55 3.02 4.44
CA ILE A 51 5.16 4.09 5.20
C ILE A 51 4.70 5.44 4.67
N LYS A 52 4.88 6.50 5.47
CA LYS A 52 4.86 7.87 4.95
C LYS A 52 6.28 8.37 4.79
N ILE A 53 6.57 9.02 3.67
CA ILE A 53 7.84 9.70 3.42
C ILE A 53 7.56 11.19 3.40
N LEU A 54 8.19 11.90 4.33
CA LEU A 54 8.21 13.35 4.37
C LEU A 54 9.48 13.81 3.66
N LEU A 55 9.26 14.38 2.48
CA LEU A 55 10.29 14.77 1.52
C LEU A 55 10.88 16.14 1.89
N PRO A 56 12.13 16.42 1.53
CA PRO A 56 12.73 17.72 1.79
C PRO A 56 11.96 18.84 1.07
N LEU A 57 12.00 20.04 1.64
CA LEU A 57 11.60 21.26 0.94
C LEU A 57 12.59 21.55 -0.21
N PRO A 58 12.28 22.48 -1.14
CA PRO A 58 13.19 22.83 -2.23
C PRO A 58 14.59 23.29 -1.80
N ASP A 59 14.73 23.77 -0.56
CA ASP A 59 16.02 24.15 0.05
C ASP A 59 16.78 22.97 0.69
N GLY A 60 16.23 21.76 0.59
CA GLY A 60 16.79 20.53 1.17
C GLY A 60 16.42 20.29 2.63
N SER A 61 15.65 21.16 3.28
CA SER A 61 15.37 21.05 4.71
C SER A 61 14.31 19.99 5.03
N VAL A 62 14.54 19.28 6.14
CA VAL A 62 13.59 18.37 6.78
C VAL A 62 13.45 18.75 8.27
N PRO A 63 12.28 18.54 8.90
CA PRO A 63 12.11 18.82 10.32
C PRO A 63 12.98 17.91 11.18
N PRO A 64 13.51 18.40 12.32
CA PRO A 64 14.22 17.53 13.26
C PRO A 64 13.26 16.51 13.91
N PRO A 65 13.75 15.37 14.43
CA PRO A 65 12.92 14.36 15.09
C PRO A 65 12.00 14.92 16.20
N SER A 66 12.44 15.97 16.91
CA SER A 66 11.67 16.64 17.96
C SER A 66 10.37 17.32 17.48
N PHE A 67 10.21 17.52 16.17
CA PHE A 67 8.97 17.98 15.55
C PHE A 67 7.85 16.94 15.65
N PHE A 68 8.19 15.65 15.55
CA PHE A 68 7.25 14.55 15.45
C PHE A 68 6.77 14.07 16.83
N LYS A 69 6.10 14.96 17.55
CA LYS A 69 5.51 14.64 18.85
C LYS A 69 4.30 13.74 18.66
N ALA A 70 4.35 12.57 19.27
CA ALA A 70 3.25 11.61 19.31
C ALA A 70 3.24 10.95 20.69
N THR A 71 2.05 10.64 21.21
CA THR A 71 1.89 9.80 22.40
C THR A 71 0.98 8.62 22.06
N PRO A 72 0.91 7.56 22.88
CA PRO A 72 -0.07 6.49 22.69
C PRO A 72 -1.51 7.00 22.64
N GLU A 73 -1.84 8.05 23.38
CA GLU A 73 -3.16 8.67 23.44
C GLU A 73 -3.43 9.60 22.24
N ASP A 74 -2.40 10.21 21.67
CA ASP A 74 -2.49 11.04 20.47
C ASP A 74 -1.34 10.75 19.49
N PRO A 75 -1.43 9.64 18.73
CA PRO A 75 -0.39 9.24 17.79
C PRO A 75 -0.31 10.13 16.55
N LEU A 76 -1.30 11.00 16.32
CA LEU A 76 -1.40 11.89 15.15
C LEU A 76 -1.16 13.36 15.48
N ALA A 77 -0.76 13.70 16.72
CA ALA A 77 -0.46 15.07 17.14
C ALA A 77 0.51 15.79 16.17
N TRP A 78 1.60 15.12 15.78
CA TRP A 78 2.56 15.64 14.81
C TRP A 78 1.92 15.99 13.46
N TYR A 79 0.96 15.17 13.01
CA TYR A 79 0.32 15.35 11.71
C TYR A 79 -0.61 16.56 11.73
N GLN A 80 -1.36 16.76 12.83
CA GLN A 80 -2.16 17.97 13.03
C GLN A 80 -1.29 19.22 13.06
N GLN A 81 -0.14 19.16 13.76
CA GLN A 81 0.83 20.25 13.76
C GLN A 81 1.36 20.53 12.34
N TRP A 82 1.79 19.50 11.61
CA TRP A 82 2.27 19.61 10.23
C TRP A 82 1.23 20.26 9.31
N ARG A 83 -0.06 19.90 9.41
CA ARG A 83 -1.15 20.48 8.59
C ARG A 83 -1.38 21.97 8.82
N THR A 84 -0.96 22.52 9.95
CA THR A 84 -1.10 23.95 10.26
C THR A 84 0.06 24.79 9.74
N LEU A 85 1.12 24.15 9.22
CA LEU A 85 2.26 24.87 8.63
C LEU A 85 1.86 25.57 7.31
N PRO A 86 2.38 26.78 7.06
CA PRO A 86 2.30 27.43 5.74
C PRO A 86 2.80 26.49 4.64
N ALA A 87 2.25 26.62 3.43
CA ALA A 87 2.57 25.71 2.32
C ALA A 87 4.08 25.66 2.02
N GLU A 88 4.77 26.78 2.16
CA GLU A 88 6.21 26.95 1.89
C GLU A 88 7.09 26.28 2.93
N SER A 89 6.57 26.02 4.13
CA SER A 89 7.28 25.36 5.24
C SER A 89 6.75 23.95 5.51
N ARG A 90 5.78 23.49 4.73
CA ARG A 90 5.13 22.20 4.89
C ARG A 90 5.74 21.20 3.92
N ASN A 91 6.67 20.41 4.43
CA ASN A 91 7.31 19.34 3.68
C ASN A 91 6.28 18.42 3.01
N PRO A 92 6.44 18.07 1.73
CA PRO A 92 5.55 17.15 1.05
C PRO A 92 5.55 15.78 1.74
N LEU A 93 4.37 15.25 2.05
CA LEU A 93 4.19 13.92 2.64
C LEU A 93 3.53 13.00 1.62
N ARG A 94 4.10 11.81 1.39
CA ARG A 94 3.53 10.82 0.48
C ARG A 94 3.55 9.43 1.08
N THR A 95 2.60 8.60 0.66
CA THR A 95 2.53 7.20 1.05
C THR A 95 3.32 6.35 0.05
N TYR A 96 4.15 5.46 0.55
CA TYR A 96 4.90 4.51 -0.28
C TYR A 96 4.90 3.12 0.35
N THR A 97 5.06 2.11 -0.48
CA THR A 97 5.26 0.74 -0.01
C THR A 97 6.72 0.48 0.33
N VAL A 98 6.95 -0.24 1.43
CA VAL A 98 8.24 -0.82 1.76
C VAL A 98 8.49 -1.99 0.81
N ARG A 99 9.35 -1.80 -0.19
CA ARG A 99 9.69 -2.88 -1.13
C ARG A 99 10.48 -3.97 -0.42
N LYS A 100 11.39 -3.58 0.47
CA LYS A 100 12.18 -4.47 1.32
C LYS A 100 12.78 -3.72 2.50
N ALA A 101 12.47 -4.11 3.72
CA ALA A 101 13.20 -3.66 4.91
C ALA A 101 14.35 -4.62 5.23
N ARG A 102 15.44 -4.07 5.77
CA ARG A 102 16.62 -4.80 6.27
C ARG A 102 17.12 -4.12 7.54
N PRO A 103 16.40 -4.23 8.68
CA PRO A 103 16.77 -3.57 9.93
C PRO A 103 18.18 -3.92 10.40
N GLU A 104 18.67 -5.14 10.13
CA GLU A 104 20.02 -5.61 10.45
C GLU A 104 21.13 -4.83 9.73
N SER A 105 20.81 -4.25 8.57
CA SER A 105 21.71 -3.40 7.80
C SER A 105 21.27 -1.93 7.80
N GLU A 106 20.29 -1.58 8.63
CA GLU A 106 19.77 -0.22 8.77
C GLU A 106 19.29 0.37 7.43
N GLN A 107 18.61 -0.43 6.60
CA GLN A 107 18.18 -0.03 5.25
C GLN A 107 16.72 -0.37 4.93
N ILE A 108 16.10 0.46 4.08
CA ILE A 108 14.78 0.23 3.47
C ILE A 108 14.86 0.57 1.98
N ASP A 109 14.33 -0.33 1.14
CA ASP A 109 14.12 -0.07 -0.29
C ASP A 109 12.71 0.44 -0.53
N VAL A 110 12.59 1.48 -1.33
CA VAL A 110 11.32 2.03 -1.81
C VAL A 110 11.40 2.22 -3.31
N ASP A 111 10.43 1.68 -4.03
CA ASP A 111 10.31 1.86 -5.48
C ASP A 111 9.38 3.03 -5.76
N PHE A 112 9.90 4.05 -6.43
CA PHE A 112 9.17 5.22 -6.88
C PHE A 112 8.73 5.04 -8.32
N VAL A 113 7.45 5.31 -8.57
CA VAL A 113 6.93 5.50 -9.92
C VAL A 113 7.19 6.94 -10.37
N ILE A 114 7.76 7.09 -11.56
CA ILE A 114 8.08 8.35 -12.21
C ILE A 114 7.04 8.58 -13.33
N HIS A 115 6.43 9.76 -13.36
CA HIS A 115 5.47 10.15 -14.39
C HIS A 115 5.88 11.46 -15.06
N ASP A 116 5.47 11.66 -16.32
CA ASP A 116 5.56 12.93 -17.00
C ASP A 116 4.74 13.98 -16.21
N HIS A 117 5.42 15.00 -15.68
CA HIS A 117 4.91 15.96 -14.66
C HIS A 117 4.98 15.47 -13.20
N ALA A 118 6.16 15.00 -12.82
CA ALA A 118 6.52 14.66 -11.45
C ALA A 118 6.11 15.76 -10.43
N GLY A 119 5.19 15.41 -9.53
CA GLY A 119 4.99 16.15 -8.28
C GLY A 119 6.22 16.07 -7.37
N PRO A 120 6.18 16.63 -6.16
CA PRO A 120 7.37 16.73 -5.30
C PRO A 120 8.12 15.41 -5.08
N ALA A 121 7.40 14.28 -5.03
CA ALA A 121 7.99 12.97 -4.84
C ALA A 121 8.66 12.40 -6.09
N GLY A 122 8.07 12.61 -7.26
CA GLY A 122 8.72 12.25 -8.52
C GLY A 122 9.97 13.11 -8.73
N ALA A 123 9.90 14.41 -8.43
CA ALA A 123 11.04 15.32 -8.56
C ALA A 123 12.18 14.94 -7.60
N PHE A 124 11.84 14.59 -6.36
CA PHE A 124 12.81 14.02 -5.41
C PHE A 124 13.43 12.74 -5.97
N ALA A 125 12.61 11.81 -6.46
CA ALA A 125 13.11 10.53 -6.94
C ALA A 125 14.01 10.67 -8.16
N GLU A 126 13.64 11.48 -9.15
CA GLU A 126 14.48 11.80 -10.31
C GLU A 126 15.84 12.36 -9.89
N ALA A 127 15.85 13.31 -8.96
CA ALA A 127 17.07 13.98 -8.51
C ALA A 127 17.89 13.19 -7.48
N ALA A 128 17.31 12.15 -6.86
CA ALA A 128 17.86 11.46 -5.70
C ALA A 128 19.31 10.98 -5.90
N ARG A 129 20.17 11.34 -4.94
CA ARG A 129 21.59 11.00 -4.87
C ARG A 129 21.97 10.57 -3.45
N PRO A 130 23.05 9.77 -3.29
CA PRO A 130 23.54 9.43 -1.97
C PRO A 130 23.74 10.65 -1.08
N GLY A 131 23.20 10.61 0.14
CA GLY A 131 23.26 11.69 1.13
C GLY A 131 22.00 12.56 1.21
N ASP A 132 21.10 12.54 0.21
CA ASP A 132 19.84 13.30 0.26
C ASP A 132 18.98 12.84 1.45
N GLN A 133 18.41 13.79 2.20
CA GLN A 133 17.72 13.51 3.46
C GLN A 133 16.21 13.38 3.26
N ALA A 134 15.57 12.54 4.08
CA ALA A 134 14.13 12.43 4.21
C ALA A 134 13.76 11.96 5.63
N ILE A 135 12.47 12.06 5.99
CA ILE A 135 11.94 11.39 7.18
C ILE A 135 10.96 10.31 6.75
N ILE A 136 11.13 9.09 7.27
CA ILE A 136 10.17 8.01 7.12
C ILE A 136 9.33 7.95 8.40
N ILE A 137 8.00 8.03 8.30
CA ILE A 137 7.10 7.64 9.38
C ILE A 137 6.69 6.20 9.14
N GLY A 138 7.10 5.33 10.04
CA GLY A 138 6.92 3.89 9.89
C GLY A 138 6.77 3.17 11.22
N PRO A 139 6.53 1.85 11.17
CA PRO A 139 6.26 1.05 12.34
C PRO A 139 7.47 0.83 13.24
N ASN A 140 7.20 0.84 14.54
CA ASN A 140 8.19 0.73 15.60
C ASN A 140 8.20 -0.68 16.19
N ALA A 141 9.30 -1.42 16.02
CA ALA A 141 9.46 -2.78 16.57
C ALA A 141 9.39 -2.82 18.10
N GLN A 142 9.60 -1.68 18.77
CA GLN A 142 9.52 -1.59 20.22
C GLN A 142 8.09 -1.43 20.74
N ALA A 143 7.14 -0.99 19.91
CA ALA A 143 5.73 -0.78 20.28
C ALA A 143 5.06 -2.05 20.84
N GLY A 144 5.46 -3.22 20.33
CA GLY A 144 4.79 -4.49 20.58
C GLY A 144 3.40 -4.54 19.93
N GLY A 145 2.87 -5.75 19.76
CA GLY A 145 1.58 -5.96 19.09
C GLY A 145 1.67 -6.00 17.56
N PRO A 146 0.51 -5.95 16.87
CA PRO A 146 0.45 -6.02 15.42
C PRO A 146 1.16 -4.83 14.76
N VAL A 147 1.90 -5.12 13.69
CA VAL A 147 2.55 -4.07 12.89
C VAL A 147 1.50 -3.35 12.05
N ALA A 148 1.51 -2.02 12.08
CA ALA A 148 0.56 -1.19 11.36
C ALA A 148 0.99 -0.97 9.89
N GLY A 149 0.03 -0.60 9.03
CA GLY A 149 0.32 -0.15 7.66
C GLY A 149 0.19 -1.22 6.58
N MET A 150 -0.29 -2.42 6.90
CA MET A 150 -0.68 -3.45 5.94
C MET A 150 -2.19 -3.53 5.79
N ASP A 151 -2.66 -3.92 4.61
CA ASP A 151 -4.07 -4.27 4.36
C ASP A 151 -4.25 -5.64 3.68
N PHE A 152 -3.15 -6.27 3.25
CA PHE A 152 -3.17 -7.65 2.78
C PHE A 152 -3.44 -8.63 3.93
N HIS A 153 -4.65 -9.19 3.97
CA HIS A 153 -5.11 -10.11 5.00
C HIS A 153 -5.96 -11.23 4.36
N PRO A 154 -5.33 -12.24 3.74
CA PRO A 154 -6.06 -13.29 3.01
C PRO A 154 -6.75 -14.31 3.93
N GLY A 155 -6.49 -14.27 5.24
CA GLY A 155 -7.01 -15.24 6.19
C GLY A 155 -6.60 -16.66 5.82
N GLN A 156 -7.59 -17.54 5.60
CA GLN A 156 -7.39 -18.94 5.21
C GLN A 156 -7.62 -19.19 3.71
N SER A 157 -7.80 -18.13 2.91
CA SER A 157 -8.13 -18.25 1.48
C SER A 157 -7.02 -19.00 0.74
N ARG A 158 -7.42 -19.95 -0.10
CA ARG A 158 -6.49 -20.76 -0.92
C ARG A 158 -6.23 -20.16 -2.29
N HIS A 159 -7.13 -19.29 -2.74
CA HIS A 159 -7.02 -18.59 -4.00
C HIS A 159 -6.73 -17.10 -3.77
N LEU A 160 -5.77 -16.54 -4.51
CA LEU A 160 -5.45 -15.11 -4.48
C LEU A 160 -5.68 -14.45 -5.83
N LEU A 161 -6.22 -13.24 -5.79
CA LEU A 161 -6.27 -12.32 -6.91
C LEU A 161 -5.56 -11.03 -6.51
N LEU A 162 -4.41 -10.74 -7.12
CA LEU A 162 -3.68 -9.49 -6.91
C LEU A 162 -3.86 -8.63 -8.16
N VAL A 163 -4.35 -7.40 -8.04
CA VAL A 163 -4.58 -6.52 -9.19
C VAL A 163 -4.03 -5.15 -8.93
N GLY A 164 -3.34 -4.57 -9.92
CA GLY A 164 -3.01 -3.16 -9.84
C GLY A 164 -2.26 -2.59 -11.01
N ASP A 165 -2.01 -1.29 -10.94
CA ASP A 165 -1.17 -0.57 -11.91
C ASP A 165 0.28 -0.47 -11.42
N GLU A 166 1.11 0.33 -12.09
CA GLU A 166 2.53 0.48 -11.76
C GLU A 166 2.76 0.94 -10.32
N THR A 167 1.83 1.67 -9.71
CA THR A 167 1.95 2.13 -8.33
C THR A 167 1.76 1.00 -7.32
N ALA A 168 1.11 -0.09 -7.72
CA ALA A 168 0.88 -1.29 -6.92
C ALA A 168 1.97 -2.37 -7.11
N VAL A 169 2.78 -2.29 -8.18
CA VAL A 169 3.87 -3.24 -8.45
C VAL A 169 4.79 -3.48 -7.24
N PRO A 170 5.24 -2.45 -6.49
CA PRO A 170 6.11 -2.67 -5.34
C PRO A 170 5.43 -3.49 -4.22
N ALA A 171 4.13 -3.26 -4.00
CA ALA A 171 3.32 -3.99 -3.02
C ALA A 171 3.05 -5.42 -3.46
N ILE A 172 2.67 -5.65 -4.72
CA ILE A 172 2.50 -7.01 -5.24
C ILE A 172 3.80 -7.81 -5.13
N ALA A 173 4.94 -7.21 -5.47
CA ALA A 173 6.24 -7.85 -5.32
C ALA A 173 6.58 -8.16 -3.85
N ALA A 174 6.23 -7.28 -2.92
CA ALA A 174 6.47 -7.48 -1.49
C ALA A 174 5.52 -8.51 -0.87
N ILE A 175 4.24 -8.55 -1.28
CA ILE A 175 3.27 -9.62 -0.98
C ILE A 175 3.82 -10.97 -1.43
N MET A 176 4.25 -11.10 -2.69
CA MET A 176 4.77 -12.36 -3.21
C MET A 176 6.03 -12.83 -2.45
N ASN A 177 6.94 -11.92 -2.09
CA ASN A 177 8.09 -12.27 -1.24
C ASN A 177 7.65 -12.79 0.14
N SER A 178 6.68 -12.14 0.77
CA SER A 178 6.14 -12.58 2.05
C SER A 178 5.48 -13.96 1.95
N LEU A 179 4.67 -14.21 0.92
CA LEU A 179 4.04 -15.51 0.69
C LEU A 179 5.07 -16.64 0.53
N ILE A 180 6.16 -16.38 -0.21
CA ILE A 180 7.28 -17.32 -0.36
C ILE A 180 7.96 -17.60 0.97
N ARG A 181 8.29 -16.54 1.72
CA ARG A 181 8.94 -16.62 3.04
C ARG A 181 8.08 -17.39 4.03
N ASP A 182 6.76 -17.18 3.99
CA ASP A 182 5.80 -17.78 4.90
C ASP A 182 5.30 -19.15 4.40
N HIS A 183 5.89 -19.66 3.30
CA HIS A 183 5.63 -20.97 2.71
C HIS A 183 4.16 -21.21 2.33
N TRP A 184 3.43 -20.16 1.95
CA TRP A 184 2.05 -20.28 1.50
C TRP A 184 1.94 -21.20 0.27
N GLN A 185 0.90 -22.05 0.19
CA GLN A 185 0.77 -23.15 -0.78
C GLN A 185 -0.50 -23.07 -1.64
N GLY A 186 -1.14 -21.91 -1.71
CA GLY A 186 -2.32 -21.73 -2.55
C GLY A 186 -1.95 -21.41 -4.00
N ASP A 187 -2.97 -21.08 -4.77
CA ASP A 187 -2.84 -20.65 -6.16
C ASP A 187 -3.45 -19.26 -6.36
N GLY A 188 -3.11 -18.60 -7.45
CA GLY A 188 -3.63 -17.28 -7.70
C GLY A 188 -3.17 -16.66 -9.01
N VAL A 189 -3.68 -15.46 -9.25
CA VAL A 189 -3.34 -14.66 -10.41
C VAL A 189 -2.99 -13.24 -9.97
N ALA A 190 -1.88 -12.72 -10.47
CA ALA A 190 -1.54 -11.30 -10.37
C ALA A 190 -1.76 -10.65 -11.74
N VAL A 191 -2.68 -9.68 -11.84
CA VAL A 191 -2.92 -8.91 -13.08
C VAL A 191 -2.39 -7.50 -12.88
N ILE A 192 -1.39 -7.12 -13.68
CA ILE A 192 -0.59 -5.93 -13.45
C ILE A 192 -0.50 -5.10 -14.71
N GLU A 193 -0.94 -3.85 -14.65
CA GLU A 193 -0.75 -2.87 -15.71
C GLU A 193 0.50 -2.02 -15.45
N VAL A 194 1.29 -1.78 -16.49
CA VAL A 194 2.42 -0.86 -16.46
C VAL A 194 2.43 0.03 -17.70
N PRO A 195 3.11 1.20 -17.69
CA PRO A 195 3.12 2.10 -18.84
C PRO A 195 3.68 1.45 -20.11
N THR A 196 4.78 0.68 -20.00
CA THR A 196 5.43 0.06 -21.14
C THR A 196 5.93 -1.36 -20.83
N GLU A 197 6.25 -2.13 -21.87
CA GLU A 197 6.88 -3.44 -21.75
C GLU A 197 8.19 -3.42 -20.94
N GLU A 198 8.95 -2.33 -21.00
CA GLU A 198 10.21 -2.16 -20.25
C GLU A 198 9.99 -2.00 -18.74
N ASP A 199 8.78 -1.65 -18.33
CA ASP A 199 8.40 -1.46 -16.93
C ASP A 199 7.94 -2.74 -16.23
N ARG A 200 7.98 -3.88 -16.93
CA ARG A 200 7.74 -5.21 -16.35
C ARG A 200 8.90 -5.63 -15.46
N LEU A 201 8.91 -5.11 -14.24
CA LEU A 201 9.95 -5.42 -13.26
C LEU A 201 9.93 -6.91 -12.90
N PRO A 202 11.10 -7.52 -12.63
CA PRO A 202 11.17 -8.89 -12.14
C PRO A 202 10.40 -9.04 -10.82
N LEU A 203 9.44 -9.98 -10.79
CA LEU A 203 8.70 -10.35 -9.59
C LEU A 203 9.25 -11.65 -9.00
N PRO A 204 9.12 -11.86 -7.68
CA PRO A 204 9.46 -13.14 -7.07
C PRO A 204 8.63 -14.27 -7.68
N GLU A 205 9.28 -15.38 -8.02
CA GLU A 205 8.57 -16.54 -8.57
C GLU A 205 7.90 -17.34 -7.43
N HIS A 206 6.58 -17.50 -7.51
CA HIS A 206 5.81 -18.37 -6.64
C HIS A 206 5.09 -19.43 -7.48
N ALA A 207 5.27 -20.72 -7.17
CA ALA A 207 4.81 -21.82 -8.02
C ALA A 207 3.30 -21.84 -8.29
N GLY A 208 2.50 -21.30 -7.37
CA GLY A 208 1.04 -21.22 -7.50
C GLY A 208 0.49 -19.91 -8.08
N ILE A 209 1.31 -18.85 -8.25
CA ILE A 209 0.80 -17.54 -8.69
C ILE A 209 1.22 -17.27 -10.14
N HIS A 210 0.23 -17.18 -11.02
CA HIS A 210 0.44 -16.78 -12.41
C HIS A 210 0.40 -15.26 -12.55
N VAL A 211 1.35 -14.67 -13.27
CA VAL A 211 1.41 -13.21 -13.50
C VAL A 211 0.98 -12.89 -14.93
N ILE A 212 -0.02 -12.01 -15.05
CA ILE A 212 -0.51 -11.45 -16.31
C ILE A 212 -0.11 -9.98 -16.32
N TRP A 213 0.74 -9.60 -17.27
CA TRP A 213 1.11 -8.21 -17.50
C TRP A 213 0.26 -7.61 -18.61
N THR A 214 -0.25 -6.41 -18.38
CA THR A 214 -0.84 -5.54 -19.40
C THR A 214 -0.01 -4.27 -19.54
N THR A 215 -0.16 -3.59 -20.67
CA THR A 215 0.49 -2.30 -20.91
C THR A 215 -0.55 -1.27 -21.31
N CYS A 216 -0.35 -0.02 -20.87
CA CYS A 216 -1.21 1.09 -21.26
C CYS A 216 -1.25 1.22 -22.80
N ASP A 217 -2.45 1.28 -23.36
CA ASP A 217 -2.71 1.44 -24.79
C ASP A 217 -3.22 2.87 -25.11
N GLU A 218 -3.63 3.10 -26.36
CA GLU A 218 -4.20 4.38 -26.79
C GLU A 218 -5.54 4.70 -26.10
N SER A 219 -6.21 3.69 -25.51
CA SER A 219 -7.46 3.84 -24.76
C SER A 219 -7.24 4.44 -23.37
N GLY A 220 -6.00 4.44 -22.90
CA GLY A 220 -5.53 5.13 -21.70
C GLY A 220 -5.45 4.25 -20.46
N HIS A 221 -4.90 4.85 -19.39
CA HIS A 221 -4.65 4.19 -18.10
C HIS A 221 -5.87 3.43 -17.57
N GLY A 222 -5.64 2.21 -17.10
CA GLY A 222 -6.63 1.30 -16.51
C GLY A 222 -7.44 0.50 -17.52
N HIS A 223 -7.43 0.86 -18.82
CA HIS A 223 -8.25 0.18 -19.82
C HIS A 223 -7.86 -1.28 -20.00
N ALA A 224 -6.58 -1.54 -20.27
CA ALA A 224 -6.07 -2.88 -20.51
C ALA A 224 -6.18 -3.75 -19.24
N LEU A 225 -5.98 -3.17 -18.06
CA LEU A 225 -6.21 -3.84 -16.78
C LEU A 225 -7.66 -4.30 -16.61
N ILE A 226 -8.62 -3.42 -16.90
CA ILE A 226 -10.05 -3.73 -16.81
C ILE A 226 -10.44 -4.80 -17.83
N GLU A 227 -9.93 -4.73 -19.06
CA GLU A 227 -10.18 -5.74 -20.09
C GLU A 227 -9.62 -7.11 -19.71
N ALA A 228 -8.37 -7.17 -19.24
CA ALA A 228 -7.76 -8.40 -18.76
C ALA A 228 -8.56 -9.00 -17.59
N MET A 229 -9.05 -8.16 -16.68
CA MET A 229 -9.91 -8.60 -15.60
C MET A 229 -11.24 -9.15 -16.13
N HIS A 230 -11.89 -8.49 -17.09
CA HIS A 230 -13.12 -9.02 -17.72
C HIS A 230 -12.92 -10.42 -18.29
N ASN A 231 -11.80 -10.67 -18.96
CA ASN A 231 -11.49 -11.97 -19.54
C ASN A 231 -11.22 -13.05 -18.46
N LEU A 232 -10.67 -12.66 -17.31
CA LEU A 232 -10.37 -13.57 -16.20
C LEU A 232 -11.58 -13.88 -15.31
N LEU A 233 -12.56 -12.97 -15.21
CA LEU A 233 -13.67 -13.04 -14.25
C LEU A 233 -14.50 -14.33 -14.33
N GLU A 234 -14.60 -14.94 -15.52
CA GLU A 234 -15.38 -16.17 -15.72
C GLU A 234 -14.70 -17.39 -15.08
N ASP A 235 -13.37 -17.39 -15.02
CA ASP A 235 -12.57 -18.51 -14.52
C ASP A 235 -12.30 -18.42 -12.99
N LEU A 236 -12.56 -17.27 -12.37
CA LEU A 236 -12.35 -17.08 -10.93
C LEU A 236 -13.39 -17.84 -10.08
N PRO A 237 -12.96 -18.53 -9.01
CA PRO A 237 -13.85 -19.27 -8.11
C PRO A 237 -14.60 -18.34 -7.13
N ILE A 238 -15.40 -17.42 -7.68
CA ILE A 238 -16.25 -16.51 -6.90
C ILE A 238 -17.57 -17.23 -6.63
N HIS A 239 -17.80 -17.63 -5.37
CA HIS A 239 -19.02 -18.29 -4.97
C HIS A 239 -20.05 -17.27 -4.51
N SER A 240 -21.07 -17.00 -5.34
CA SER A 240 -22.23 -16.23 -4.87
C SER A 240 -22.82 -16.96 -3.65
N PRO A 241 -22.95 -16.32 -2.48
CA PRO A 241 -23.39 -17.02 -1.28
C PRO A 241 -24.78 -17.62 -1.54
N MET A 242 -24.83 -18.96 -1.69
CA MET A 242 -26.08 -19.69 -1.77
C MET A 242 -26.82 -19.47 -0.46
N SER A 243 -28.01 -18.85 -0.56
CA SER A 243 -29.07 -18.79 0.43
C SER A 243 -28.98 -19.83 1.57
N THR A 244 -28.23 -19.52 2.62
CA THR A 244 -28.32 -20.22 3.91
C THR A 244 -28.81 -19.25 4.98
N THR A 245 -30.13 -19.30 5.18
CA THR A 245 -30.90 -18.84 6.34
C THR A 245 -30.97 -17.33 6.63
N ALA A 246 -32.18 -16.92 7.02
CA ALA A 246 -32.70 -15.59 7.31
C ALA A 246 -31.95 -14.72 8.35
N ALA A 247 -30.70 -15.04 8.69
CA ALA A 247 -29.86 -14.27 9.62
C ALA A 247 -29.04 -13.15 8.95
N ALA A 248 -28.77 -13.22 7.63
CA ALA A 248 -28.03 -12.19 6.90
C ALA A 248 -28.86 -10.92 6.59
N ALA A 249 -30.18 -10.95 6.81
CA ALA A 249 -31.08 -9.82 6.56
C ALA A 249 -31.02 -8.71 7.64
N LYS A 250 -30.08 -8.77 8.60
CA LYS A 250 -30.02 -7.83 9.74
C LYS A 250 -28.71 -7.05 9.91
N SER A 251 -27.78 -7.08 8.95
CA SER A 251 -26.58 -6.22 8.99
C SER A 251 -26.54 -5.13 7.90
N SER A 252 -27.69 -4.71 7.36
CA SER A 252 -27.78 -3.56 6.46
C SER A 252 -27.60 -2.20 7.16
N LYS A 253 -26.84 -2.15 8.26
CA LYS A 253 -26.58 -0.93 9.03
C LYS A 253 -25.09 -0.62 9.01
N GLY A 254 -24.72 0.38 8.20
CA GLY A 254 -23.40 0.99 8.19
C GLY A 254 -22.83 1.28 6.80
N PHE A 255 -23.63 1.85 5.89
CA PHE A 255 -23.05 2.49 4.72
C PHE A 255 -22.44 3.82 5.18
N THR A 256 -21.12 3.94 5.12
CA THR A 256 -20.52 5.23 4.79
C THR A 256 -20.39 5.20 3.28
N GLU A 257 -21.33 5.84 2.59
CA GLU A 257 -21.21 6.12 1.16
C GLU A 257 -20.05 7.12 1.05
N ILE A 258 -18.82 6.59 0.93
CA ILE A 258 -17.65 7.41 0.67
C ILE A 258 -17.93 8.03 -0.70
N ASP A 259 -18.01 9.36 -0.74
CA ASP A 259 -18.08 10.10 -1.98
C ASP A 259 -16.72 9.91 -2.68
N ILE A 260 -16.63 8.83 -3.47
CA ILE A 260 -15.42 8.47 -4.22
C ILE A 260 -15.05 9.63 -5.15
N ASP A 261 -15.95 10.55 -5.51
CA ASP A 261 -15.61 11.71 -6.34
C ASP A 261 -14.83 12.78 -5.55
N LYS A 262 -14.85 12.72 -4.21
CA LYS A 262 -14.10 13.61 -3.30
C LYS A 262 -12.89 12.97 -2.63
N GLU A 263 -12.94 11.69 -2.28
CA GLU A 263 -11.90 10.99 -1.50
C GLU A 263 -11.32 9.76 -2.23
N LEU A 264 -10.08 9.37 -1.91
CA LEU A 264 -9.49 8.12 -2.40
C LEU A 264 -10.25 6.93 -1.79
N LEU A 265 -10.61 5.93 -2.60
CA LEU A 265 -11.31 4.73 -2.14
C LEU A 265 -10.38 3.89 -1.27
N TRP A 266 -10.66 3.80 0.03
CA TRP A 266 -9.93 2.92 0.94
C TRP A 266 -10.91 2.00 1.65
N GLU A 267 -11.11 0.80 1.10
CA GLU A 267 -11.97 -0.24 1.69
C GLU A 267 -11.13 -1.49 1.91
N THR A 268 -11.05 -1.95 3.16
CA THR A 268 -10.23 -3.11 3.51
C THR A 268 -11.13 -4.21 4.05
N ALA A 269 -10.71 -5.46 3.86
CA ALA A 269 -11.35 -6.57 4.55
C ALA A 269 -11.17 -6.34 6.06
N ASP A 270 -12.27 -6.22 6.81
CA ASP A 270 -12.26 -5.85 8.23
C ASP A 270 -11.42 -6.85 9.07
N ALA A 271 -10.20 -6.46 9.44
CA ALA A 271 -9.34 -7.22 10.36
C ALA A 271 -9.85 -7.20 11.82
N THR A 272 -10.83 -6.36 12.15
CA THR A 272 -11.44 -6.30 13.50
C THR A 272 -12.36 -7.49 13.80
N GLN A 273 -12.66 -8.32 12.80
CA GLN A 273 -13.22 -9.65 13.00
C GLN A 273 -12.15 -10.70 12.67
N ALA A 274 -11.16 -10.81 13.56
CA ALA A 274 -10.19 -11.91 13.62
C ALA A 274 -10.85 -13.25 13.97
N ASP A 275 -11.96 -13.57 13.33
CA ASP A 275 -12.47 -14.93 13.26
C ASP A 275 -12.09 -15.43 11.87
N ALA A 276 -11.05 -16.26 11.80
CA ALA A 276 -10.50 -16.82 10.57
C ALA A 276 -11.53 -17.66 9.77
N SER A 277 -12.75 -17.80 10.28
CA SER A 277 -13.92 -18.44 9.66
C SER A 277 -14.76 -17.52 8.75
N ILE A 278 -14.35 -16.27 8.53
CA ILE A 278 -15.22 -15.21 8.00
C ILE A 278 -15.13 -14.94 6.49
N HIS A 279 -14.04 -15.33 5.81
CA HIS A 279 -14.03 -15.24 4.34
C HIS A 279 -15.01 -16.27 3.80
N ALA A 280 -16.15 -15.80 3.27
CA ALA A 280 -17.17 -16.67 2.71
C ALA A 280 -16.72 -17.31 1.39
N ASP A 281 -15.70 -16.72 0.77
CA ASP A 281 -15.10 -17.16 -0.49
C ASP A 281 -13.74 -17.80 -0.21
N ASP A 282 -13.38 -18.84 -0.98
CA ASP A 282 -12.03 -19.41 -1.00
C ASP A 282 -11.03 -18.51 -1.75
N LEU A 283 -11.52 -17.41 -2.34
CA LEU A 283 -10.77 -16.38 -3.05
C LEU A 283 -10.66 -15.10 -2.22
N TYR A 284 -9.43 -14.63 -2.02
CA TYR A 284 -9.15 -13.29 -1.53
C TYR A 284 -8.60 -12.39 -2.64
N ALA A 285 -9.13 -11.18 -2.77
CA ALA A 285 -8.68 -10.20 -3.75
C ALA A 285 -8.02 -8.97 -3.08
N TRP A 286 -6.86 -8.57 -3.58
CA TRP A 286 -6.16 -7.35 -3.18
C TRP A 286 -5.99 -6.48 -4.43
N ILE A 287 -6.53 -5.27 -4.40
CA ILE A 287 -6.67 -4.43 -5.60
C ILE A 287 -6.24 -3.00 -5.27
N ALA A 288 -5.14 -2.54 -5.89
CA ALA A 288 -4.60 -1.21 -5.68
C ALA A 288 -4.26 -0.48 -6.99
N GLY A 289 -4.40 0.84 -7.02
CA GLY A 289 -3.98 1.65 -8.17
C GLY A 289 -4.80 2.92 -8.33
N GLU A 290 -4.99 3.37 -9.57
CA GLU A 290 -5.78 4.56 -9.90
C GLU A 290 -7.25 4.42 -9.43
N ALA A 291 -7.74 5.43 -8.72
CA ALA A 291 -9.01 5.36 -7.99
C ALA A 291 -10.25 5.06 -8.85
N ALA A 292 -10.34 5.56 -10.09
CA ALA A 292 -11.46 5.26 -10.97
C ALA A 292 -11.38 3.81 -11.49
N THR A 293 -10.18 3.35 -11.80
CA THR A 293 -9.92 1.94 -12.20
C THR A 293 -10.30 0.98 -11.07
N VAL A 294 -9.85 1.25 -9.84
CA VAL A 294 -10.20 0.44 -8.66
C VAL A 294 -11.71 0.44 -8.40
N ARG A 295 -12.39 1.58 -8.59
CA ARG A 295 -13.85 1.67 -8.46
C ARG A 295 -14.57 0.77 -9.47
N GLU A 296 -14.07 0.69 -10.69
CA GLU A 296 -14.63 -0.17 -11.73
C GLU A 296 -14.40 -1.65 -11.44
N LEU A 297 -13.19 -2.03 -11.01
CA LEU A 297 -12.88 -3.40 -10.58
C LEU A 297 -13.75 -3.84 -9.39
N ARG A 298 -14.03 -2.92 -8.45
CA ARG A 298 -14.95 -3.16 -7.34
C ARG A 298 -16.37 -3.45 -7.82
N ARG A 299 -16.85 -2.69 -8.80
CA ARG A 299 -18.16 -2.90 -9.41
C ARG A 299 -18.23 -4.30 -10.02
N MET A 300 -17.22 -4.69 -10.79
CA MET A 300 -17.11 -6.00 -11.43
C MET A 300 -17.16 -7.16 -10.42
N LEU A 301 -16.32 -7.13 -9.37
CA LEU A 301 -16.20 -8.26 -8.43
C LEU A 301 -17.36 -8.33 -7.43
N VAL A 302 -17.70 -7.22 -6.79
CA VAL A 302 -18.69 -7.23 -5.70
C VAL A 302 -20.11 -7.16 -6.24
N ARG A 303 -20.38 -6.22 -7.14
CA ARG A 303 -21.76 -5.97 -7.61
C ARG A 303 -22.16 -6.96 -8.70
N ASP A 304 -21.29 -7.21 -9.67
CA ASP A 304 -21.66 -8.00 -10.85
C ASP A 304 -21.40 -9.50 -10.63
N ARG A 305 -20.37 -9.89 -9.84
CA ARG A 305 -20.05 -11.29 -9.53
C ARG A 305 -20.43 -11.74 -8.12
N GLY A 306 -20.81 -10.83 -7.22
CA GLY A 306 -21.34 -11.16 -5.90
C GLY A 306 -20.29 -11.56 -4.86
N MET A 307 -19.01 -11.22 -5.08
CA MET A 307 -17.91 -11.49 -4.13
C MET A 307 -18.20 -10.85 -2.77
N ASP A 308 -17.94 -11.58 -1.67
CA ASP A 308 -18.10 -11.02 -0.33
C ASP A 308 -17.08 -9.90 -0.09
N ARG A 309 -17.55 -8.77 0.42
CA ARG A 309 -16.70 -7.59 0.72
C ARG A 309 -15.63 -7.90 1.77
N ARG A 310 -15.84 -8.92 2.59
CA ARG A 310 -14.85 -9.39 3.59
C ARG A 310 -13.71 -10.17 2.93
N SER A 311 -13.84 -10.56 1.67
CA SER A 311 -12.83 -11.30 0.91
C SER A 311 -12.05 -10.41 -0.06
N VAL A 312 -12.22 -9.08 0.00
CA VAL A 312 -11.54 -8.17 -0.93
C VAL A 312 -11.11 -6.86 -0.26
N SER A 313 -9.93 -6.38 -0.65
CA SER A 313 -9.40 -5.06 -0.25
C SER A 313 -9.17 -4.20 -1.49
N PHE A 314 -9.72 -2.98 -1.48
CA PHE A 314 -9.66 -1.99 -2.55
C PHE A 314 -8.96 -0.72 -2.06
N MET A 315 -7.89 -0.32 -2.74
CA MET A 315 -7.06 0.83 -2.36
C MET A 315 -6.78 1.72 -3.58
N GLY A 316 -7.46 2.86 -3.65
CA GLY A 316 -7.13 3.93 -4.58
C GLY A 316 -5.85 4.63 -4.14
N TYR A 317 -4.71 4.26 -4.70
CA TYR A 317 -3.40 4.82 -4.36
C TYR A 317 -3.23 6.24 -4.90
N TRP A 318 -3.84 6.54 -6.04
CA TRP A 318 -3.75 7.85 -6.66
C TRP A 318 -4.98 8.16 -7.51
N ARG A 319 -5.09 9.39 -8.01
CA ARG A 319 -6.17 9.81 -8.90
C ARG A 319 -5.62 10.68 -10.02
N ARG A 320 -5.97 10.34 -11.25
CA ARG A 320 -5.57 11.15 -12.40
C ARG A 320 -6.10 12.58 -12.27
N GLY A 321 -5.24 13.57 -12.50
CA GLY A 321 -5.60 14.99 -12.42
C GLY A 321 -5.73 15.56 -11.01
N ARG A 322 -5.40 14.80 -9.94
CA ARG A 322 -5.24 15.33 -8.58
C ARG A 322 -3.91 14.90 -7.98
N SER A 323 -3.10 15.85 -7.54
CA SER A 323 -2.04 15.56 -6.56
C SER A 323 -2.68 15.27 -5.21
N GLU A 324 -2.20 14.27 -4.46
CA GLU A 324 -2.56 14.10 -3.04
C GLU A 324 -2.41 15.45 -2.33
N MET A 325 -3.49 15.91 -1.69
CA MET A 325 -3.53 17.23 -1.04
C MET A 325 -2.41 17.31 -0.01
N SER A 326 -1.40 18.13 -0.32
CA SER A 326 -0.36 18.59 0.60
C SER A 326 -0.95 19.45 1.70
#